data_AF-A0A846MM15-F1
#
_entry.id   AF-A0A846MM15-F1
#
_cell.length_a   1.000
_cell.length_b   1.000
_cell.length_c   1.000
_cell.angle_alpha   90.00
_cell.angle_beta   90.00
_cell.angle_gamma   90.00
#
_symmetry.space_group_name_H-M   'P 1'
#
loop_
_entity.id
_entity.type
_entity.pdbx_description
1 polymer ?
#
loop_
_entity_poly.entity_id
_entity_poly.type
_entity_poly.pdbx_seq_one_letter_code
_entity_poly.pdbx_strand_id
1 'polypeptide(L)'
;MKRKSIIVLLIAIPLIIGAIVILNFNHETEQELQERVRLAMEKVKENPAVLNQIDNQLKSKGYKIAEGASLEFNRDDDLAVLIKISQKENDENYYETEKEIKNIVNKILKNSNLADLNLSVRVEATEF
;
A
#
# COMPACT_ATOMS: atom_id res chain seq x y z
N MET A 1 4.13 -25.21 -64.79
CA MET A 1 3.41 -25.16 -63.49
C MET A 1 4.34 -24.57 -62.45
N LYS A 2 4.00 -23.39 -61.93
CA LYS A 2 4.85 -22.57 -61.04
C LYS A 2 4.82 -23.14 -59.62
N ARG A 3 6.00 -23.42 -59.03
CA ARG A 3 6.14 -23.83 -57.63
C ARG A 3 5.80 -22.65 -56.72
N LYS A 4 5.03 -22.94 -55.67
CA LYS A 4 4.59 -22.02 -54.62
C LYS A 4 5.81 -21.57 -53.81
N SER A 5 6.10 -20.27 -53.79
CA SER A 5 7.04 -19.70 -52.83
C SER A 5 6.28 -19.39 -51.54
N ILE A 6 6.76 -20.02 -50.47
CA ILE A 6 6.30 -19.92 -49.10
C ILE A 6 6.64 -18.53 -48.58
N ILE A 7 5.64 -17.69 -48.30
CA ILE A 7 5.78 -16.54 -47.42
C ILE A 7 5.21 -17.01 -46.08
N VAL A 8 6.06 -17.61 -45.25
CA VAL A 8 5.72 -17.84 -43.84
C VAL A 8 6.08 -16.57 -43.09
N LEU A 9 5.00 -15.89 -42.75
CA LEU A 9 4.83 -14.72 -41.92
C LEU A 9 5.87 -14.64 -40.78
N LEU A 10 6.80 -13.70 -40.92
CA LEU A 10 7.81 -13.36 -39.92
C LEU A 10 7.23 -12.40 -38.87
N ILE A 11 6.10 -12.77 -38.24
CA ILE A 11 5.43 -11.94 -37.22
C ILE A 11 4.83 -12.84 -36.13
N ALA A 12 5.69 -13.42 -35.29
CA ALA A 12 5.23 -14.21 -34.14
C ALA A 12 6.15 -14.07 -32.91
N ILE A 13 6.89 -12.96 -32.78
CA ILE A 13 7.85 -12.78 -31.68
C ILE A 13 7.52 -11.64 -30.70
N PRO A 14 6.73 -10.59 -30.98
CA PRO A 14 6.39 -9.63 -29.93
C PRO A 14 5.20 -10.06 -29.04
N LEU A 15 4.40 -11.05 -29.44
CA LEU A 15 3.19 -11.44 -28.67
C LEU A 15 3.46 -12.38 -27.50
N ILE A 16 4.61 -13.07 -27.47
CA ILE A 16 4.95 -13.97 -26.34
C ILE A 16 5.47 -13.15 -25.14
N ILE A 17 6.15 -12.03 -25.38
CA ILE A 17 6.62 -11.16 -24.29
C ILE A 17 5.43 -10.42 -23.64
N GLY A 18 4.41 -10.06 -24.41
CA GLY A 18 3.19 -9.44 -23.88
C GLY A 18 2.34 -10.38 -23.00
N ALA A 19 2.37 -11.69 -23.26
CA ALA A 19 1.60 -12.67 -22.48
C ALA A 19 2.28 -13.05 -21.15
N ILE A 20 3.60 -13.00 -21.07
CA ILE A 20 4.34 -13.33 -19.83
C ILE A 20 4.16 -12.24 -18.76
N VAL A 21 3.96 -10.97 -19.16
CA VAL A 21 3.79 -9.87 -18.20
C VAL A 21 2.37 -9.83 -17.60
N ILE A 22 1.38 -10.43 -18.25
CA ILE A 22 -0.04 -10.37 -17.79
C ILE A 22 -0.38 -11.49 -16.78
N LEU A 23 0.46 -12.51 -16.63
CA LEU A 23 0.20 -13.64 -15.70
C LEU A 23 0.84 -13.49 -14.31
N ASN A 24 1.53 -12.40 -14.00
CA ASN A 24 2.14 -12.18 -12.67
C ASN A 24 1.16 -11.64 -11.61
N PHE A 25 -0.14 -11.58 -11.91
CA PHE A 25 -1.14 -11.36 -10.88
C PHE A 25 -1.60 -12.69 -10.29
N ASN A 26 -1.24 -12.88 -9.02
CA ASN A 26 -1.79 -13.82 -8.04
C ASN A 26 -1.22 -15.24 -8.07
N HIS A 27 -0.14 -15.46 -7.33
CA HIS A 27 -0.16 -16.10 -6.01
C HIS A 27 1.27 -16.09 -5.48
N GLU A 28 1.63 -15.03 -4.73
CA GLU A 28 2.75 -15.16 -3.79
C GLU A 28 2.47 -16.41 -2.93
N THR A 29 3.48 -17.24 -2.70
CA THR A 29 3.33 -18.34 -1.76
C THR A 29 3.07 -17.76 -0.37
N GLU A 30 2.33 -18.48 0.48
CA GLU A 30 2.11 -18.07 1.88
C GLU A 30 3.45 -17.79 2.60
N GLN A 31 4.53 -18.48 2.22
CA GLN A 31 5.88 -18.24 2.74
C GLN A 31 6.47 -16.90 2.30
N GLU A 32 6.36 -16.55 1.01
CA GLU A 32 6.83 -15.26 0.49
C GLU A 32 6.05 -14.09 1.10
N LEU A 33 4.73 -14.26 1.27
CA LEU A 33 3.88 -13.29 1.94
C LEU A 33 4.30 -13.09 3.40
N GLN A 34 4.48 -14.17 4.16
CA GLN A 34 4.94 -14.10 5.55
C GLN A 34 6.30 -13.42 5.67
N GLU A 35 7.23 -13.73 4.76
CA GLU A 35 8.55 -13.13 4.75
C GLU A 35 8.49 -11.62 4.44
N ARG A 36 7.66 -11.21 3.46
CA ARG A 36 7.45 -9.79 3.17
C ARG A 36 6.87 -9.04 4.37
N VAL A 37 5.84 -9.60 5.02
CA VAL A 37 5.23 -9.01 6.21
C VAL A 37 6.25 -8.91 7.35
N ARG A 38 7.02 -9.97 7.60
CA ARG A 38 8.08 -9.99 8.61
C ARG A 38 9.11 -8.88 8.35
N LEU A 39 9.62 -8.78 7.12
CA LEU A 39 10.59 -7.75 6.74
C LEU A 39 10.03 -6.33 6.88
N ALA A 40 8.77 -6.12 6.49
CA ALA A 40 8.11 -4.83 6.64
C ALA A 40 7.97 -4.44 8.13
N MET A 41 7.55 -5.39 8.98
CA MET A 41 7.45 -5.18 10.42
C MET A 41 8.82 -4.88 11.05
N GLU A 42 9.87 -5.59 10.66
CA GLU A 42 11.24 -5.34 11.12
C GLU A 42 11.71 -3.95 10.71
N LYS A 43 11.51 -3.57 9.46
CA LYS A 43 11.90 -2.25 8.95
C LYS A 43 11.19 -1.12 9.68
N VAL A 44 9.91 -1.28 9.99
CA VAL A 44 9.15 -0.31 10.80
C VAL A 44 9.63 -0.28 12.24
N LYS A 45 9.93 -1.44 12.84
CA LYS A 45 10.48 -1.55 14.20
C LYS A 45 11.84 -0.89 14.34
N GLU A 46 12.68 -0.98 13.32
CA GLU A 46 13.97 -0.29 13.26
C GLU A 46 13.83 1.21 13.01
N ASN A 47 12.70 1.65 12.45
CA ASN A 47 12.44 3.03 12.06
C ASN A 47 11.15 3.62 12.67
N PRO A 48 11.00 3.58 14.01
CA PRO A 48 9.78 4.08 14.67
C PRO A 48 9.59 5.59 14.47
N ALA A 49 10.65 6.30 14.08
CA ALA A 49 10.63 7.73 13.80
C ALA A 49 9.59 8.12 12.73
N VAL A 50 9.33 7.26 11.73
CA VAL A 50 8.36 7.56 10.67
C VAL A 50 6.93 7.56 11.22
N LEU A 51 6.58 6.55 12.03
CA LEU A 51 5.27 6.48 12.69
C LEU A 51 5.09 7.62 13.70
N ASN A 52 6.13 7.94 14.46
CA ASN A 52 6.12 9.10 15.37
C ASN A 52 5.96 10.43 14.62
N GLN A 53 6.57 10.57 13.43
CA GLN A 53 6.43 11.75 12.59
C GLN A 53 4.98 11.89 12.08
N ILE A 54 4.35 10.78 11.70
CA ILE A 54 2.93 10.76 11.32
C ILE A 54 2.08 11.26 12.50
N ASP A 55 2.24 10.67 13.68
CA ASP A 55 1.50 11.05 14.88
C ASP A 55 1.66 12.54 15.21
N ASN A 56 2.90 13.03 15.21
CA ASN A 56 3.20 14.42 15.52
C ASN A 56 2.59 15.37 14.50
N GLN A 57 2.67 15.04 13.21
CA GLN A 57 2.08 15.85 12.15
C GLN A 57 0.56 15.91 12.28
N LEU A 58 -0.09 14.78 12.55
CA LEU A 58 -1.54 14.73 12.73
C LEU A 58 -1.99 15.48 13.98
N LYS A 59 -1.30 15.30 15.12
CA LYS A 59 -1.57 16.05 16.36
C LYS A 59 -1.37 17.55 16.18
N SER A 60 -0.34 17.98 15.45
CA SER A 60 -0.11 19.41 15.17
C SER A 60 -1.21 20.07 14.34
N LYS A 61 -1.96 19.26 13.57
CA LYS A 61 -3.13 19.69 12.80
C LYS A 61 -4.43 19.65 13.59
N GLY A 62 -4.38 19.22 14.85
CA GLY A 62 -5.52 19.18 15.76
C GLY A 62 -6.31 17.88 15.74
N TYR A 63 -5.85 16.84 15.04
CA TYR A 63 -6.52 15.54 15.07
C TYR A 63 -6.32 14.86 16.43
N LYS A 64 -7.42 14.35 16.99
CA LYS A 64 -7.40 13.52 18.20
C LYS A 64 -7.11 12.08 17.80
N ILE A 65 -5.83 11.71 17.85
CA ILE A 65 -5.39 10.34 17.56
C ILE A 65 -5.68 9.45 18.77
N ALA A 66 -6.47 8.42 18.54
CA ALA A 66 -6.94 7.44 19.52
C ALA A 66 -5.81 6.49 19.95
N GLU A 67 -5.09 5.99 18.95
CA GLU A 67 -3.94 5.11 19.07
C GLU A 67 -2.91 5.58 18.05
N GLY A 68 -1.63 5.61 18.46
CA GLY A 68 -0.56 6.05 17.58
C GLY A 68 -0.51 5.23 16.28
N ALA A 69 0.02 5.84 15.22
CA ALA A 69 0.15 5.22 13.92
C ALA A 69 0.84 3.85 14.05
N SER A 70 0.19 2.81 13.56
CA SER A 70 0.66 1.43 13.67
C SER A 70 0.65 0.75 12.31
N LEU A 71 1.38 -0.36 12.22
CA LEU A 71 1.41 -1.19 11.01
C LEU A 71 0.45 -2.37 11.22
N GLU A 72 -0.46 -2.55 10.28
CA GLU A 72 -1.39 -3.67 10.23
C GLU A 72 -1.18 -4.45 8.93
N PHE A 73 -1.36 -5.76 8.99
CA PHE A 73 -1.43 -6.60 7.80
C PHE A 73 -2.83 -7.21 7.70
N ASN A 74 -3.49 -6.98 6.58
CA ASN A 74 -4.72 -7.65 6.20
C ASN A 74 -4.53 -8.32 4.83
N ARG A 75 -5.15 -9.47 4.60
CA ARG A 75 -5.11 -10.14 3.29
C ARG A 75 -5.75 -9.31 2.18
N ASP A 76 -6.73 -8.48 2.51
CA ASP A 76 -7.46 -7.65 1.53
C ASP A 76 -6.70 -6.35 1.19
N ASP A 77 -6.06 -5.73 2.19
CA ASP A 77 -5.43 -4.40 2.08
C ASP A 77 -3.88 -4.43 2.06
N ASP A 78 -3.32 -5.65 2.11
CA ASP A 78 -1.90 -5.92 2.30
C ASP A 78 -1.36 -5.26 3.59
N LEU A 79 -0.14 -4.72 3.55
CA LEU A 79 0.46 -3.91 4.60
C LEU A 79 -0.12 -2.49 4.59
N ALA A 80 -0.75 -2.11 5.69
CA ALA A 80 -1.37 -0.81 5.89
C ALA A 80 -0.79 -0.09 7.11
N VAL A 81 -0.68 1.24 7.02
CA VAL A 81 -0.55 2.10 8.19
C VAL A 81 -1.95 2.41 8.70
N LEU A 82 -2.24 1.94 9.91
CA LEU A 82 -3.52 2.16 10.60
C LEU A 82 -3.44 3.42 11.46
N ILE A 83 -4.40 4.32 11.25
CA ILE A 83 -4.60 5.54 12.02
C ILE A 83 -5.98 5.50 12.66
N LYS A 84 -6.05 5.41 13.99
CA LYS A 84 -7.33 5.50 14.71
C LYS A 84 -7.56 6.93 15.19
N ILE A 85 -8.70 7.50 14.84
CA ILE A 85 -9.11 8.85 15.24
C ILE A 85 -10.30 8.81 16.18
N SER A 86 -10.30 9.71 17.18
CA SER A 86 -11.41 9.88 18.11
C SER A 86 -12.54 10.68 17.44
N GLN A 87 -13.24 10.05 16.51
CA GLN A 87 -14.38 10.59 15.77
C GLN A 87 -15.44 9.50 15.56
N LYS A 88 -16.68 9.89 15.27
CA LYS A 88 -17.75 8.96 14.87
C LYS A 88 -17.70 8.73 13.35
N GLU A 89 -17.84 7.50 12.88
CA GLU A 89 -17.89 7.20 11.44
C GLU A 89 -19.05 7.94 10.73
N ASN A 90 -20.16 8.19 11.44
CA ASN A 90 -21.33 8.90 10.91
C ASN A 90 -21.24 10.43 11.01
N ASP A 91 -20.10 10.98 11.39
CA ASP A 91 -19.86 12.43 11.35
C ASP A 91 -19.83 12.89 9.88
N GLU A 92 -20.55 13.96 9.56
CA GLU A 92 -20.64 14.51 8.19
C GLU A 92 -19.25 14.80 7.60
N ASN A 93 -18.26 15.10 8.45
CA ASN A 93 -16.91 15.43 8.04
C ASN A 93 -15.94 14.24 8.04
N TYR A 94 -16.39 13.02 8.36
CA TYR A 94 -15.50 11.85 8.49
C TYR A 94 -14.76 11.56 7.18
N TYR A 95 -15.47 11.49 6.05
CA TYR A 95 -14.86 11.18 4.75
C TYR A 95 -13.84 12.23 4.30
N GLU A 96 -14.09 13.51 4.58
CA GLU A 96 -13.14 14.59 4.27
C GLU A 96 -11.91 14.50 5.17
N THR A 97 -12.12 14.22 6.46
CA THR A 97 -11.06 14.02 7.45
C THR A 97 -10.19 12.82 7.10
N GLU A 98 -10.79 11.68 6.77
CA GLU A 98 -10.12 10.47 6.29
C GLU A 98 -9.24 10.79 5.08
N LYS A 99 -9.79 11.48 4.08
CA LYS A 99 -9.05 11.85 2.87
C LYS A 99 -7.86 12.78 3.17
N GLU A 100 -8.03 13.75 4.07
CA GLU A 100 -6.94 14.64 4.47
C GLU A 100 -5.84 13.87 5.20
N ILE A 101 -6.21 13.03 6.17
CA ILE A 101 -5.27 12.18 6.91
C ILE A 101 -4.51 11.27 5.95
N LYS A 102 -5.22 10.55 5.07
CA LYS A 102 -4.60 9.70 4.03
C LYS A 102 -3.59 10.48 3.20
N ASN A 103 -3.90 11.72 2.81
CA ASN A 103 -2.97 12.55 2.04
C ASN A 103 -1.71 12.94 2.84
N ILE A 104 -1.87 13.30 4.11
CA ILE A 104 -0.75 13.65 5.00
C ILE A 104 0.17 12.44 5.19
N VAL A 105 -0.41 11.30 5.57
CA VAL A 105 0.32 10.06 5.83
C VAL A 105 1.06 9.60 4.58
N ASN A 106 0.37 9.55 3.43
CA ASN A 106 1.00 9.18 2.15
C ASN A 106 2.19 10.07 1.78
N LYS A 107 2.12 11.37 2.05
CA LYS A 107 3.25 12.29 1.81
C LYS A 107 4.44 11.98 2.70
N ILE A 108 4.21 11.62 3.96
CA ILE A 108 5.30 11.24 4.88
C ILE A 108 5.91 9.91 4.42
N LEU A 109 5.08 8.91 4.14
CA LEU A 109 5.53 7.57 3.71
C LEU A 109 6.37 7.64 2.44
N LYS A 110 5.93 8.38 1.41
CA LYS A 110 6.66 8.56 0.14
C LYS A 110 8.05 9.22 0.30
N ASN A 111 8.24 10.00 1.35
CA ASN A 111 9.51 10.68 1.64
C ASN A 111 10.33 9.99 2.74
N SER A 112 9.88 8.82 3.19
CA SER A 112 10.53 8.04 4.25
C SER A 112 11.30 6.86 3.67
N ASN A 113 12.07 6.20 4.53
CA ASN A 113 12.72 4.93 4.20
C ASN A 113 11.76 3.72 4.14
N LEU A 114 10.45 3.95 4.30
CA LEU A 114 9.40 2.94 4.13
C LEU A 114 8.70 3.03 2.75
N ALA A 115 9.13 3.97 1.88
CA ALA A 115 8.47 4.21 0.60
C ALA A 115 8.47 2.98 -0.34
N ASP A 116 9.44 2.09 -0.20
CA ASP A 116 9.58 0.85 -0.97
C ASP A 116 8.63 -0.27 -0.53
N LEU A 117 8.03 -0.15 0.65
CA LEU A 117 7.08 -1.14 1.19
C LEU A 117 5.67 -1.00 0.60
N ASN A 118 5.42 0.04 -0.22
CA ASN A 118 4.13 0.32 -0.85
C ASN A 118 2.93 0.26 0.13
N LEU A 119 3.14 0.79 1.34
CA LEU A 119 2.16 0.74 2.41
C LEU A 119 0.88 1.48 2.03
N SER A 120 -0.26 0.84 2.22
CA SER A 120 -1.56 1.51 2.16
C SER A 120 -1.81 2.33 3.44
N VAL A 121 -2.84 3.17 3.45
CA VAL A 121 -3.22 3.95 4.64
C VAL A 121 -4.68 3.66 4.96
N ARG A 122 -4.94 3.21 6.18
CA ARG A 122 -6.28 2.94 6.71
C ARG A 122 -6.57 3.89 7.86
N VAL A 123 -7.75 4.52 7.82
CA VAL A 123 -8.21 5.41 8.88
C VAL A 123 -9.48 4.80 9.45
N GLU A 124 -9.53 4.67 10.76
CA GLU A 124 -10.68 4.13 11.48
C GLU A 124 -11.15 5.14 12.52
N ALA A 125 -12.47 5.30 12.62
CA ALA A 125 -13.07 6.07 13.69
C ALA A 125 -13.22 5.20 14.95
N THR A 126 -12.93 5.77 16.11
CA THR A 126 -13.08 5.10 17.41
C THR A 126 -13.79 6.05 18.37
N GLU A 127 -14.92 5.60 18.94
CA GLU A 127 -15.65 6.36 19.96
C GLU A 127 -15.02 6.13 21.35
N PHE A 128 -14.87 7.22 22.12
CA PHE A 128 -14.47 7.23 23.53
C PHE A 128 -15.51 7.97 24.36
#